data_AF-A0A968JXF3-F1
#
_entry.id   AF-A0A968JXF3-F1
#
_cell.length_a   1.000
_cell.length_b   1.000
_cell.length_c   1.000
_cell.angle_alpha   90.00
_cell.angle_beta   90.00
_cell.angle_gamma   90.00
#
_symmetry.space_group_name_H-M   'P 1'
#
loop_
_entity.id
_entity.type
_entity.pdbx_description
1 polymer ?
#
loop_
_entity_poly.entity_id
_entity_poly.type
_entity_poly.pdbx_seq_one_letter_code
_entity_poly.pdbx_strand_id
1 'polypeptide(L)'
;MRKDYGNEIVLNVNNLHAKVAKETERIIQFVRFQKTADDLYYAGFEPMYNVLPFAINHFKKRFGDQKWIIYDVKRNYGFYYDLKEVSHVEITNSKLNKNTGFLDRKLLNDEEDIFRHLWQNYFSSINISERKNLKLHTQFLPRRFWKYLPEKNIF
;
A
#
# COMPACT_ATOMS: atom_id res chain seq x y z
N MET A 1 -7.86 37.02 -8.68
CA MET A 1 -8.43 36.06 -9.67
C MET A 1 -9.69 35.45 -9.09
N ARG A 2 -10.87 35.71 -9.67
CA ARG A 2 -12.11 35.03 -9.29
C ARG A 2 -11.95 33.54 -9.60
N LYS A 3 -12.16 32.66 -8.62
CA LYS A 3 -12.25 31.22 -8.86
C LYS A 3 -13.57 30.98 -9.60
N ASP A 4 -13.49 30.82 -10.91
CA ASP A 4 -14.66 30.53 -11.74
C ASP A 4 -14.91 29.02 -11.71
N TYR A 5 -15.77 28.59 -10.79
CA TYR A 5 -16.11 27.18 -10.56
C TYR A 5 -17.00 26.57 -11.65
N GLY A 6 -17.48 27.38 -12.61
CA GLY A 6 -18.23 26.91 -13.79
C GLY A 6 -17.34 26.56 -14.99
N ASN A 7 -16.05 26.88 -14.94
CA ASN A 7 -15.12 26.59 -16.02
C ASN A 7 -14.80 25.09 -16.07
N GLU A 8 -15.10 24.44 -17.20
CA GLU A 8 -14.88 23.00 -17.40
C GLU A 8 -13.42 22.57 -17.17
N ILE A 9 -12.44 23.41 -17.52
CA ILE A 9 -11.02 23.14 -17.29
C ILE A 9 -10.74 23.09 -15.79
N VAL A 10 -11.24 24.07 -15.04
CA VAL A 10 -11.08 24.14 -13.58
C VAL A 10 -11.73 22.95 -12.90
N LEU A 11 -12.94 22.56 -13.33
CA LEU A 11 -13.63 21.37 -12.83
C LEU A 11 -12.84 20.09 -13.13
N ASN A 12 -12.29 19.95 -14.34
CA ASN A 12 -11.49 18.78 -14.71
C ASN A 12 -10.22 18.65 -13.89
N VAL A 13 -9.49 19.75 -13.67
CA VAL A 13 -8.29 19.77 -12.82
C VAL A 13 -8.64 19.39 -11.38
N ASN A 14 -9.73 19.94 -10.82
CA ASN A 14 -10.18 19.59 -9.47
C ASN A 14 -10.58 18.11 -9.35
N ASN A 15 -11.26 17.57 -10.36
CA ASN A 15 -11.65 16.16 -10.40
C ASN A 15 -10.41 15.23 -10.48
N LEU A 16 -9.39 15.60 -11.26
CA LEU A 16 -8.12 14.86 -11.31
C LEU A 16 -7.39 14.91 -9.97
N HIS A 17 -7.32 16.09 -9.35
CA HIS A 17 -6.73 16.26 -8.02
C HIS A 17 -7.42 15.36 -6.99
N ALA A 18 -8.77 15.37 -6.94
CA ALA A 18 -9.52 14.53 -6.01
C ALA A 18 -9.26 13.03 -6.21
N LYS A 19 -9.10 12.58 -7.47
CA LYS A 19 -8.74 11.20 -7.79
C LYS A 19 -7.36 10.82 -7.28
N VAL A 20 -6.36 11.68 -7.46
CA VAL A 20 -4.98 11.48 -7.00
C VAL A 20 -4.90 11.50 -5.47
N ALA A 21 -5.54 12.47 -4.82
CA ALA A 21 -5.58 12.59 -3.37
C ALA A 21 -6.21 11.34 -2.72
N LYS A 22 -7.38 10.91 -3.22
CA LYS A 22 -8.05 9.70 -2.75
C LYS A 22 -7.19 8.45 -2.93
N GLU A 23 -6.46 8.35 -4.04
CA GLU A 23 -5.57 7.21 -4.25
C GLU A 23 -4.35 7.25 -3.33
N THR A 24 -3.82 8.44 -3.02
CA THR A 24 -2.75 8.63 -2.04
C THR A 24 -3.17 8.16 -0.65
N GLU A 25 -4.38 8.54 -0.20
CA GLU A 25 -4.94 8.09 1.07
C GLU A 25 -5.12 6.57 1.12
N ARG A 26 -5.54 5.94 0.02
CA ARG A 26 -5.68 4.48 -0.05
C ARG A 26 -4.34 3.77 0.10
N ILE A 27 -3.27 4.32 -0.46
CA ILE A 27 -1.92 3.79 -0.23
C ILE A 27 -1.60 3.86 1.27
N ILE A 28 -1.81 5.02 1.89
CA ILE A 28 -1.57 5.19 3.34
C ILE A 28 -2.36 4.16 4.17
N GLN A 29 -3.63 3.90 3.83
CA GLN A 29 -4.52 3.01 4.59
C GLN A 29 -4.23 1.52 4.37
N PHE A 30 -3.85 1.13 3.16
CA PHE A 30 -3.80 -0.28 2.75
C PHE A 30 -2.40 -0.87 2.64
N VAL A 31 -1.36 -0.07 2.86
CA VAL A 31 0.00 -0.63 2.97
C VAL A 31 0.06 -1.66 4.08
N ARG A 32 0.67 -2.79 3.75
CA ARG A 32 1.01 -3.89 4.65
C ARG A 32 2.47 -4.20 4.41
N PHE A 33 3.27 -4.10 5.47
CA PHE A 33 4.68 -4.45 5.39
C PHE A 33 4.88 -5.94 5.61
N GLN A 34 5.86 -6.48 4.92
CA GLN A 34 6.42 -7.79 5.15
C GLN A 34 7.85 -7.61 5.65
N LYS A 35 8.21 -8.30 6.73
CA LYS A 35 9.57 -8.24 7.26
C LYS A 35 10.47 -9.23 6.50
N THR A 36 11.59 -8.75 5.97
CA THR A 36 12.61 -9.59 5.35
C THR A 36 13.55 -10.18 6.40
N ALA A 37 14.36 -11.17 6.01
CA ALA A 37 15.39 -11.74 6.87
C ALA A 37 16.40 -10.67 7.36
N ASP A 38 16.71 -9.68 6.51
CA ASP A 38 17.65 -8.59 6.82
C ASP A 38 17.02 -7.40 7.61
N ASP A 39 15.93 -7.63 8.34
CA ASP A 39 15.20 -6.62 9.12
C ASP A 39 14.69 -5.39 8.31
N LEU A 40 14.48 -5.57 7.00
CA LEU A 40 13.87 -4.58 6.13
C LEU A 40 12.36 -4.82 6.01
N TYR A 41 11.57 -3.76 6.08
CA TYR A 41 10.13 -3.83 5.86
C TYR A 41 9.79 -3.50 4.40
N TYR A 42 9.22 -4.47 3.68
CA TYR A 42 8.85 -4.29 2.28
C TYR A 42 7.34 -4.22 2.10
N ALA A 43 6.84 -3.31 1.26
CA ALA A 43 5.45 -3.25 0.85
C ALA A 43 5.34 -2.99 -0.66
N GLY A 44 4.71 -3.92 -1.39
CA GLY A 44 4.44 -3.80 -2.82
C GLY A 44 2.96 -3.50 -3.11
N PHE A 45 2.69 -2.63 -4.10
CA PHE A 45 1.32 -2.36 -4.57
C PHE A 45 1.28 -1.82 -6.00
N GLU A 46 0.09 -1.76 -6.58
CA GLU A 46 -0.18 -1.21 -7.93
C GLU A 46 -1.20 -0.07 -7.85
N PRO A 47 -0.77 1.17 -7.58
CA PRO A 47 -1.67 2.32 -7.53
C PRO A 47 -2.13 2.70 -8.93
N MET A 48 -3.38 3.20 -9.04
CA MET A 48 -3.90 3.67 -10.33
C MET A 48 -3.07 4.82 -10.90
N TYR A 49 -2.72 5.79 -10.06
CA TYR A 49 -1.95 6.98 -10.43
C TYR A 49 -0.55 6.92 -9.80
N ASN A 50 0.34 7.78 -10.28
CA ASN A 50 1.68 7.87 -9.74
C ASN A 50 1.67 8.64 -8.40
N VAL A 51 1.15 8.00 -7.35
CA VAL A 51 0.85 8.67 -6.07
C VAL A 51 1.88 8.42 -4.97
N LEU A 52 2.78 7.47 -5.20
CA LEU A 52 3.73 7.04 -4.19
C LEU A 52 4.56 8.21 -3.62
N PRO A 53 5.08 9.17 -4.42
CA PRO A 53 5.83 10.32 -3.90
C PRO A 53 5.03 11.16 -2.90
N PHE A 54 3.71 11.25 -3.04
CA PHE A 54 2.84 12.00 -2.12
C PHE A 54 2.63 11.28 -0.78
N ALA A 55 2.74 9.94 -0.77
CA ALA A 55 2.54 9.14 0.43
C ALA A 55 3.81 8.98 1.28
N ILE A 56 5.01 9.15 0.70
CA ILE A 56 6.30 8.87 1.37
C ILE A 56 6.48 9.64 2.68
N ASN A 57 6.11 10.92 2.72
CA ASN A 57 6.28 11.73 3.94
C ASN A 57 5.45 11.19 5.11
N HIS A 58 4.30 10.57 4.84
CA HIS A 58 3.51 9.90 5.88
C HIS A 58 4.30 8.74 6.49
N PHE A 59 4.85 7.85 5.65
CA PHE A 59 5.58 6.67 6.11
C PHE A 59 6.89 7.04 6.83
N LYS A 60 7.64 8.03 6.33
CA LYS A 60 8.84 8.52 7.01
C LYS A 60 8.55 9.01 8.43
N LYS A 61 7.44 9.74 8.63
CA LYS A 61 7.03 10.24 9.95
C LYS A 61 6.53 9.14 10.87
N ARG A 62 5.79 8.15 10.33
CA ARG A 62 5.09 7.13 11.12
C ARG A 62 5.95 5.90 11.45
N PHE A 63 6.89 5.57 10.56
CA PHE A 63 7.80 4.41 10.62
C PHE A 63 9.25 4.91 10.50
N GLY A 64 9.60 5.91 11.32
CA GLY A 64 10.90 6.58 11.28
C GLY A 64 12.04 5.78 11.93
N ASP A 65 11.68 4.75 12.71
CA ASP A 65 12.52 3.86 13.49
C ASP A 65 12.92 2.57 12.75
N GLN A 66 12.34 2.33 11.57
CA GLN A 66 12.49 1.08 10.82
C GLN A 66 12.93 1.38 9.38
N LYS A 67 13.79 0.52 8.83
CA LYS A 67 14.14 0.58 7.41
C LYS A 67 12.99 0.00 6.60
N TRP A 68 12.59 0.67 5.53
CA TRP A 68 11.50 0.16 4.68
C TRP A 68 11.71 0.45 3.21
N ILE A 69 11.14 -0.42 2.37
CA ILE A 69 10.94 -0.22 0.93
C ILE A 69 9.45 -0.23 0.65
N ILE A 70 9.00 0.79 -0.05
CA ILE A 70 7.66 0.85 -0.59
C ILE A 70 7.75 0.89 -2.12
N TYR A 71 7.10 -0.06 -2.80
CA TYR A 71 7.33 -0.34 -4.21
C TYR A 71 6.05 -0.31 -5.05
N ASP A 72 6.06 0.49 -6.12
CA ASP A 72 5.06 0.47 -7.17
C ASP A 72 5.42 -0.63 -8.19
N VAL A 73 4.75 -1.78 -8.05
CA VAL A 73 4.98 -2.96 -8.91
C VAL A 73 4.59 -2.69 -10.36
N LYS A 74 3.61 -1.81 -10.60
CA LYS A 74 3.14 -1.47 -11.95
C LYS A 74 4.16 -0.61 -12.70
N ARG A 75 4.78 0.33 -12.00
CA ARG A 75 5.73 1.30 -12.59
C ARG A 75 7.20 0.91 -12.39
N ASN A 76 7.46 -0.19 -11.69
CA ASN A 76 8.78 -0.74 -11.44
C ASN A 76 9.75 0.24 -10.75
N TYR A 77 9.26 0.97 -9.76
CA TYR A 77 10.09 1.82 -8.92
C TYR A 77 9.53 1.88 -7.50
N GLY A 78 10.35 2.27 -6.55
CA GLY A 78 9.94 2.49 -5.18
C GLY A 78 10.78 3.54 -4.48
N PHE A 79 10.56 3.62 -3.18
CA PHE A 79 11.35 4.44 -2.27
C PHE A 79 11.88 3.58 -1.13
N TYR A 80 13.15 3.75 -0.82
CA TYR A 80 13.84 3.14 0.30
C TYR A 80 14.13 4.18 1.37
N TYR A 81 13.84 3.86 2.62
CA TYR A 81 14.20 4.66 3.77
C TYR A 81 15.24 3.96 4.62
N ASP A 82 16.38 4.63 4.83
CA ASP A 82 17.56 4.08 5.51
C ASP A 82 17.69 4.50 6.99
N LEU A 83 16.62 5.07 7.57
CA LEU A 83 16.54 5.74 8.88
C LEU A 83 16.99 7.22 8.90
N LYS A 84 17.46 7.76 7.78
CA LYS A 84 17.86 9.17 7.67
C LYS A 84 17.14 9.83 6.49
N GLU A 85 17.31 9.26 5.32
CA GLU A 85 16.89 9.80 4.05
C GLU A 85 16.06 8.79 3.26
N VAL A 86 15.31 9.32 2.31
CA VAL A 86 14.51 8.50 1.40
C VAL A 86 15.14 8.59 0.01
N SER A 87 15.54 7.46 -0.54
CA SER A 87 16.11 7.35 -1.88
C SER A 87 15.15 6.66 -2.84
N HIS A 88 15.21 7.05 -4.10
CA HIS A 88 14.52 6.32 -5.17
C HIS A 88 15.24 4.99 -5.44
N VAL A 89 14.48 3.92 -5.69
CA VAL A 89 15.02 2.59 -5.97
C VAL A 89 14.28 1.91 -7.11
N GLU A 90 15.01 1.16 -7.92
CA GLU A 90 14.47 0.28 -8.97
C GLU A 90 14.98 -1.14 -8.72
N ILE A 91 14.10 -2.13 -8.79
CA ILE A 91 14.47 -3.53 -8.56
C ILE A 91 14.66 -4.22 -9.92
N THR A 92 15.91 -4.41 -10.33
CA THR A 92 16.28 -4.96 -11.64
C THR A 92 16.13 -6.49 -11.73
N ASN A 93 16.39 -7.21 -10.63
CA ASN A 93 16.31 -8.67 -10.57
C ASN A 93 15.04 -9.12 -9.82
N SER A 94 13.92 -9.22 -10.53
CA SER A 94 12.63 -9.46 -9.88
C SER A 94 12.46 -10.92 -9.40
N LYS A 95 12.91 -11.21 -8.17
CA LYS A 95 12.32 -12.25 -7.31
C LYS A 95 10.95 -11.82 -6.74
N LEU A 96 10.41 -10.70 -7.22
CA LEU A 96 9.12 -10.15 -6.86
C LEU A 96 8.02 -10.91 -7.59
N ASN A 97 7.08 -11.47 -6.83
CA ASN A 97 5.87 -12.02 -7.44
C ASN A 97 4.98 -10.85 -7.89
N LYS A 98 5.05 -10.50 -9.19
CA LYS A 98 4.27 -9.38 -9.75
C LYS A 98 2.76 -9.56 -9.60
N ASN A 99 2.28 -10.79 -9.46
CA ASN A 99 0.84 -11.06 -9.33
C ASN A 99 0.31 -10.69 -7.94
N THR A 100 1.10 -10.91 -6.89
CA THR A 100 0.69 -10.65 -5.49
C THR A 100 1.38 -9.44 -4.87
N GLY A 101 2.46 -8.95 -5.48
CA GLY A 101 3.36 -7.95 -4.91
C GLY A 101 4.17 -8.41 -3.72
N PHE A 102 3.96 -9.63 -3.23
CA PHE A 102 4.70 -10.20 -2.12
C PHE A 102 6.11 -10.66 -2.54
N LEU A 103 7.01 -10.64 -1.57
CA LEU A 103 8.32 -11.25 -1.72
C LEU A 103 8.22 -12.78 -1.72
N ASP A 104 9.18 -13.43 -2.37
CA ASP A 104 9.39 -14.87 -2.23
C ASP A 104 9.61 -15.20 -0.74
N ARG A 105 9.04 -16.31 -0.25
CA ARG A 105 9.13 -16.74 1.15
C ARG A 105 10.57 -16.84 1.62
N LYS A 106 11.49 -17.21 0.73
CA LYS A 106 12.93 -17.30 1.01
C LYS A 106 13.59 -15.97 1.41
N LEU A 107 12.96 -14.84 1.11
CA LEU A 107 13.44 -13.50 1.46
C LEU A 107 12.81 -12.97 2.75
N LEU A 108 11.75 -13.62 3.23
CA LEU A 108 11.02 -13.22 4.43
C LEU A 108 11.74 -13.71 5.68
N ASN A 109 11.48 -13.03 6.80
CA ASN A 109 11.88 -13.51 8.10
C ASN A 109 11.11 -14.81 8.43
N ASP A 110 11.75 -15.75 9.12
CA ASP A 110 11.14 -17.03 9.51
C ASP A 110 9.87 -16.86 10.37
N GLU A 111 9.79 -15.77 11.14
CA GLU A 111 8.64 -15.43 11.98
C GLU A 111 7.52 -14.69 11.23
N GLU A 112 7.74 -14.24 9.99
CA GLU A 112 6.78 -13.45 9.22
C GLU A 112 5.45 -14.19 9.02
N ASP A 113 5.52 -15.52 8.83
CA ASP A 113 4.32 -16.35 8.73
C ASP A 113 3.53 -16.34 10.04
N ILE A 114 4.19 -16.33 11.20
CA ILE A 114 3.53 -16.28 12.52
C ILE A 114 2.79 -14.95 12.66
N PHE A 115 3.44 -13.82 12.36
CA PHE A 115 2.81 -12.50 12.40
C PHE A 115 1.62 -12.40 11.46
N ARG A 116 1.73 -12.98 10.25
CA ARG A 116 0.61 -13.04 9.31
C ARG A 116 -0.58 -13.80 9.88
N HIS A 117 -0.37 -14.98 10.47
CA HIS A 117 -1.45 -15.76 11.08
C HIS A 117 -2.08 -15.04 12.29
N LEU A 118 -1.26 -14.40 13.13
CA LEU A 118 -1.76 -13.60 14.26
C LEU A 118 -2.67 -12.46 13.78
N TRP A 119 -2.26 -11.74 12.73
CA TRP A 119 -3.08 -10.69 12.14
C TRP A 119 -4.41 -11.22 11.57
N GLN A 120 -4.36 -12.35 10.87
CA GLN A 120 -5.55 -12.99 10.30
C GLN A 120 -6.54 -13.43 11.39
N ASN A 121 -6.02 -14.04 12.46
CA ASN A 121 -6.83 -14.45 13.62
C ASN A 121 -7.48 -13.24 14.29
N TYR A 122 -6.71 -12.19 14.55
CA TYR A 122 -7.22 -10.93 15.09
C TYR A 122 -8.32 -10.33 14.21
N PHE A 123 -8.07 -10.24 12.90
CA PHE A 123 -9.02 -9.70 11.93
C PHE A 123 -10.32 -10.51 11.91
N SER A 124 -10.24 -11.83 11.99
CA SER A 124 -11.40 -12.71 12.06
C SER A 124 -12.16 -12.56 13.38
N SER A 125 -11.47 -12.45 14.51
CA SER A 125 -12.10 -12.41 15.83
C SER A 125 -12.88 -11.12 16.09
N ILE A 126 -12.44 -9.99 15.53
CA ILE A 126 -13.13 -8.70 15.68
C ILE A 126 -14.30 -8.53 14.70
N ASN A 127 -14.43 -9.41 13.72
CA ASN A 127 -15.44 -9.29 12.69
C ASN A 127 -16.82 -9.70 13.21
N ILE A 128 -17.82 -8.85 13.01
CA ILE A 128 -19.20 -9.11 13.44
C ILE A 128 -19.99 -9.58 12.21
N SER A 129 -20.37 -10.86 12.20
CA SER A 129 -21.04 -11.52 11.07
C SER A 129 -22.32 -10.80 10.63
N GLU A 130 -23.09 -10.28 11.58
CA GLU A 130 -24.36 -9.57 11.36
C GLU A 130 -24.15 -8.21 10.69
N ARG A 131 -22.95 -7.62 10.79
CA ARG A 131 -22.60 -6.33 10.16
C ARG A 131 -22.02 -6.49 8.75
N LYS A 132 -22.04 -7.69 8.18
CA LYS A 132 -21.47 -7.99 6.86
C LYS A 132 -22.23 -7.24 5.75
N ASN A 133 -21.62 -6.17 5.22
CA ASN A 133 -22.10 -5.46 4.04
C ASN A 133 -21.01 -5.43 2.95
N LEU A 134 -21.09 -6.38 2.00
CA LEU A 134 -20.08 -6.56 0.96
C LEU A 134 -20.04 -5.38 -0.04
N LYS A 135 -21.20 -4.76 -0.32
CA LYS A 135 -21.28 -3.61 -1.22
C LYS A 135 -20.53 -2.42 -0.61
N LEU A 136 -20.78 -2.12 0.65
CA LEU A 136 -20.09 -1.04 1.35
C LEU A 136 -18.59 -1.35 1.51
N HIS A 137 -18.27 -2.59 1.87
CA HIS A 137 -16.90 -3.05 2.03
C HIS A 137 -16.06 -2.85 0.75
N THR A 138 -16.61 -3.20 -0.42
CA THR A 138 -15.92 -3.03 -1.71
C THR A 138 -15.81 -1.58 -2.17
N GLN A 139 -16.68 -0.68 -1.69
CA GLN A 139 -16.57 0.77 -1.93
C GLN A 139 -15.40 1.39 -1.15
N PHE A 140 -15.27 1.02 0.13
CA PHE A 140 -14.19 1.50 1.00
C PHE A 140 -12.85 0.81 0.73
N LEU A 141 -12.87 -0.50 0.50
CA LEU A 141 -11.70 -1.31 0.20
C LEU A 141 -11.82 -1.94 -1.22
N PRO A 142 -11.37 -1.23 -2.26
CA PRO A 142 -11.44 -1.73 -3.63
C PRO A 142 -10.70 -3.06 -3.80
N ARG A 143 -11.33 -4.00 -4.54
CA ARG A 143 -10.81 -5.37 -4.75
C ARG A 143 -9.38 -5.45 -5.27
N ARG A 144 -8.93 -4.46 -6.06
CA ARG A 144 -7.55 -4.42 -6.57
C ARG A 144 -6.47 -4.44 -5.47
N PHE A 145 -6.80 -3.99 -4.26
CA PHE A 145 -5.87 -3.99 -3.14
C PHE A 145 -5.84 -5.34 -2.41
N TRP A 146 -6.84 -6.20 -2.59
CA TRP A 146 -7.00 -7.40 -1.78
C TRP A 146 -5.83 -8.38 -1.93
N LYS A 147 -5.22 -8.45 -3.12
CA LYS A 147 -4.02 -9.29 -3.36
C LYS A 147 -2.82 -8.90 -2.48
N TYR A 148 -2.73 -7.65 -2.03
CA TYR A 148 -1.67 -7.14 -1.15
C TYR A 148 -2.02 -7.22 0.34
N LEU A 149 -3.23 -7.67 0.68
CA LEU A 149 -3.73 -7.72 2.06
C LEU A 149 -3.71 -9.15 2.60
N PRO A 150 -2.89 -9.46 3.62
CA PRO A 150 -2.84 -10.80 4.20
C PRO A 150 -4.19 -11.24 4.77
N GLU A 151 -5.01 -10.33 5.28
CA GLU A 151 -6.35 -10.61 5.79
C GLU A 151 -7.38 -11.01 4.70
N LYS A 152 -7.06 -10.82 3.42
CA LYS A 152 -7.94 -11.18 2.30
C LYS A 152 -7.54 -12.47 1.58
N ASN A 153 -6.36 -13.00 1.85
CA ASN A 153 -5.80 -14.16 1.17
C ASN A 153 -6.18 -15.51 1.81
N ILE A 154 -7.37 -15.62 2.39
CA ILE A 154 -7.88 -16.84 3.08
C ILE A 154 -9.20 -17.35 2.45
N PHE A 155 -9.54 -16.91 1.23
CA PHE A 155 -10.72 -17.41 0.52
C PHE A 155 -10.39 -17.67 -0.95
#